data_AF-A0A382WBX4-F1
#
_entry.id   AF-A0A382WBX4-F1
#
_cell.length_a   1.000
_cell.length_b   1.000
_cell.length_c   1.000
_cell.angle_alpha   90.00
_cell.angle_beta   90.00
_cell.angle_gamma   90.00
#
_symmetry.space_group_name_H-M   'P 1'
#
loop_
_entity.id
_entity.type
_entity.pdbx_description
1 polymer ?
#
loop_
_entity_poly.entity_id
_entity_poly.type
_entity_poly.pdbx_seq_one_letter_code
_entity_poly.pdbx_strand_id
1 'polypeptide(L)'
;MSNQRAVYTPEEGGIHPREAANHHSETLPGLFKAALEEAKLEPKDISLVSYARGPGLGPCLRTGATAARAFAYSHNIPLLGVNHCVAHLEIGILEGAKDPVLLYLSGGNTQVIAYAAGRFRVFGETLDIGIGNGLDKFAREAGMGFPGGPKLEKV
;
A
#
# COMPACT_ATOMS: atom_id res chain seq x y z
N MET A 1 -17.29 2.05 7.77
CA MET A 1 -16.02 1.93 7.02
C MET A 1 -15.80 0.46 6.71
N SER A 2 -15.40 0.13 5.48
CA SER A 2 -14.94 -1.21 5.09
C SER A 2 -13.42 -1.16 4.86
N ASN A 3 -12.69 -2.22 5.23
CA ASN A 3 -11.24 -2.32 5.05
C ASN A 3 -10.81 -3.73 4.63
N GLN A 4 -11.30 -4.17 3.47
CA GLN A 4 -10.95 -5.47 2.90
C GLN A 4 -9.52 -5.46 2.34
N ARG A 5 -8.75 -6.50 2.68
CA ARG A 5 -7.35 -6.67 2.23
C ARG A 5 -7.01 -8.14 1.99
N ALA A 6 -6.20 -8.40 0.98
CA ALA A 6 -5.50 -9.67 0.76
C ALA A 6 -4.00 -9.40 0.65
N VAL A 7 -3.18 -10.23 1.30
CA VAL A 7 -1.74 -10.06 1.37
C VAL A 7 -1.06 -11.18 0.60
N TYR A 8 -0.26 -10.82 -0.40
CA TYR A 8 0.62 -11.77 -1.08
C TYR A 8 1.75 -12.18 -0.14
N THR A 9 1.90 -13.49 0.06
CA THR A 9 2.97 -14.09 0.85
C THR A 9 3.75 -15.02 -0.07
N PRO A 10 5.01 -14.71 -0.41
CA PRO A 10 5.82 -15.61 -1.22
C PRO A 10 6.13 -16.89 -0.45
N GLU A 11 6.07 -18.04 -1.12
CA GLU A 11 6.43 -19.34 -0.53
C GLU A 11 7.94 -19.42 -0.27
N GLU A 12 8.75 -18.88 -1.20
CA GLU A 12 10.20 -18.86 -1.09
C GLU A 12 10.78 -17.50 -1.52
N GLY A 13 11.90 -17.12 -0.92
CA GLY A 13 12.66 -15.94 -1.33
C GLY A 13 12.01 -14.61 -0.92
N GLY A 14 12.04 -13.63 -1.84
CA GLY A 14 11.49 -12.29 -1.65
C GLY A 14 10.32 -12.03 -2.58
N ILE A 15 9.72 -10.83 -2.49
CA ILE A 15 8.56 -10.47 -3.32
C ILE A 15 8.96 -10.47 -4.80
N HIS A 16 8.39 -11.41 -5.58
CA HIS A 16 8.55 -11.44 -7.02
C HIS A 16 7.51 -10.50 -7.69
N PRO A 17 7.92 -9.43 -8.41
CA PRO A 17 7.00 -8.41 -8.88
C PRO A 17 5.86 -8.91 -9.78
N ARG A 18 6.11 -9.96 -10.57
CA ARG A 18 5.09 -10.55 -11.46
C ARG A 18 4.05 -11.34 -10.67
N GLU A 19 4.48 -12.11 -9.67
CA GLU A 19 3.57 -12.92 -8.87
C GLU A 19 2.69 -12.05 -7.97
N ALA A 20 3.29 -11.02 -7.36
CA ALA A 20 2.52 -10.03 -6.60
C ALA A 20 1.46 -9.32 -7.46
N ALA A 21 1.77 -9.04 -8.74
CA ALA A 21 0.80 -8.45 -9.67
C ALA A 21 -0.30 -9.44 -10.09
N ASN A 22 0.02 -10.72 -10.27
CA ASN A 22 -0.98 -11.77 -10.53
C ASN A 22 -1.93 -11.92 -9.35
N HIS A 23 -1.39 -11.97 -8.13
CA HIS A 23 -2.18 -12.01 -6.90
C HIS A 23 -3.15 -10.82 -6.82
N HIS A 24 -2.73 -9.61 -7.15
CA HIS A 24 -3.66 -8.47 -7.24
C HIS A 24 -4.76 -8.70 -8.29
N SER A 25 -4.42 -9.19 -9.48
CA SER A 25 -5.41 -9.43 -10.53
C SER A 25 -6.47 -10.46 -10.13
N GLU A 26 -6.07 -11.50 -9.40
CA GLU A 26 -6.95 -12.58 -8.95
C GLU A 26 -7.83 -12.15 -7.77
N THR A 27 -7.27 -11.38 -6.83
CA THR A 27 -7.94 -11.03 -5.58
C THR A 27 -8.83 -9.79 -5.68
N LEU A 28 -8.47 -8.81 -6.53
CA LEU A 28 -9.16 -7.51 -6.58
C LEU A 28 -10.68 -7.64 -6.81
N PRO A 29 -11.20 -8.42 -7.77
CA PRO A 29 -12.65 -8.51 -7.99
C PRO A 29 -13.41 -8.99 -6.75
N GLY A 30 -12.87 -10.00 -6.04
CA GLY A 30 -13.46 -10.52 -4.81
C GLY A 30 -13.41 -9.52 -3.67
N LEU A 31 -12.28 -8.83 -3.49
CA LEU A 31 -12.11 -7.78 -2.48
C LEU A 31 -13.07 -6.61 -2.69
N PHE A 32 -13.25 -6.16 -3.94
CA PHE A 32 -14.19 -5.09 -4.26
C PHE A 32 -15.63 -5.46 -3.91
N LYS A 33 -16.05 -6.68 -4.28
CA LYS A 33 -17.37 -7.18 -3.94
C LYS A 33 -17.57 -7.24 -2.42
N ALA A 34 -16.62 -7.84 -1.70
CA ALA A 34 -16.67 -7.92 -0.25
C ALA A 34 -16.70 -6.54 0.42
N ALA A 35 -15.97 -5.56 -0.13
CA ALA A 35 -15.93 -4.21 0.43
C ALA A 35 -17.27 -3.47 0.28
N LEU A 36 -17.92 -3.60 -0.87
CA LEU A 36 -19.26 -3.03 -1.10
C LEU A 36 -20.32 -3.71 -0.21
N GLU A 37 -20.26 -5.04 -0.08
CA GLU A 37 -21.16 -5.81 0.79
C GLU A 37 -21.00 -5.42 2.27
N GLU A 38 -19.77 -5.32 2.77
CA GLU A 38 -19.49 -4.90 4.15
C GLU A 38 -19.93 -3.45 4.41
N ALA A 39 -19.69 -2.55 3.44
CA ALA A 39 -20.12 -1.17 3.52
C ALA A 39 -21.64 -0.99 3.36
N LYS A 40 -22.36 -2.02 2.89
CA LYS A 40 -23.78 -1.98 2.50
C LYS A 40 -24.05 -0.89 1.46
N LEU A 41 -23.16 -0.77 0.48
CA LEU A 41 -23.24 0.20 -0.61
C LEU A 41 -23.36 -0.50 -1.95
N GLU A 42 -24.05 0.15 -2.88
CA GLU A 42 -24.06 -0.21 -4.29
C GLU A 42 -23.05 0.66 -5.06
N PRO A 43 -22.57 0.22 -6.25
CA PRO A 43 -21.65 1.03 -7.05
C PRO A 43 -22.12 2.45 -7.34
N LYS A 44 -23.45 2.68 -7.43
CA LYS A 44 -24.06 4.00 -7.65
C LYS A 44 -23.89 4.96 -6.47
N ASP A 45 -23.63 4.45 -5.26
CA ASP A 45 -23.44 5.25 -4.05
C ASP A 45 -22.00 5.80 -3.96
N ILE A 46 -21.09 5.34 -4.84
CA ILE A 46 -19.69 5.73 -4.85
C ILE A 46 -19.51 7.01 -5.67
N SER A 47 -19.10 8.10 -5.00
CA SER A 47 -18.91 9.41 -5.65
C SER A 47 -17.51 9.63 -6.23
N LEU A 48 -16.51 8.85 -5.81
CA LEU A 48 -15.13 8.97 -6.24
C LEU A 48 -14.41 7.63 -6.13
N VAL A 49 -13.63 7.28 -7.15
CA VAL A 49 -12.68 6.16 -7.10
C VAL A 49 -11.28 6.72 -6.95
N SER A 50 -10.53 6.21 -5.97
CA SER A 50 -9.13 6.55 -5.80
C SER A 50 -8.24 5.31 -5.87
N TYR A 51 -6.99 5.48 -6.31
CA TYR A 51 -6.03 4.38 -6.37
C TYR A 51 -4.61 4.86 -6.07
N ALA A 52 -3.78 3.97 -5.54
CA ALA A 52 -2.36 4.25 -5.32
C ALA A 52 -1.64 4.37 -6.68
N ARG A 53 -1.26 5.59 -7.05
CA ARG A 53 -0.51 5.87 -8.29
C ARG A 53 0.99 5.58 -8.14
N GLY A 54 1.50 5.64 -6.92
CA GLY A 54 2.88 5.34 -6.58
C GLY A 54 3.36 6.11 -5.34
N PRO A 55 4.61 5.88 -4.89
CA PRO A 55 5.58 4.92 -5.43
C PRO A 55 5.20 3.45 -5.13
N GLY A 56 5.82 2.50 -5.84
CA GLY A 56 5.56 1.07 -5.66
C GLY A 56 6.05 0.21 -6.83
N LEU A 57 5.78 -1.10 -6.77
CA LEU A 57 6.16 -2.05 -7.83
C LEU A 57 5.36 -1.77 -9.11
N GLY A 58 6.07 -1.47 -10.21
CA GLY A 58 5.45 -1.12 -11.50
C GLY A 58 4.36 -2.10 -11.97
N PRO A 59 4.57 -3.43 -11.93
CA PRO A 59 3.53 -4.41 -12.25
C PRO A 59 2.27 -4.27 -11.38
N CYS A 60 2.42 -4.20 -10.06
CA CYS A 60 1.32 -4.05 -9.11
C CYS A 60 0.54 -2.74 -9.33
N LEU A 61 1.27 -1.62 -9.52
CA LEU A 61 0.66 -0.31 -9.80
C LEU A 61 -0.15 -0.33 -11.09
N ARG A 62 0.33 -1.00 -12.14
CA ARG A 62 -0.42 -1.16 -13.39
C ARG A 62 -1.70 -1.97 -13.20
N THR A 63 -1.63 -3.09 -12.49
CA THR A 63 -2.81 -3.92 -12.19
C THR A 63 -3.87 -3.12 -11.42
N GLY A 64 -3.48 -2.47 -10.31
CA GLY A 64 -4.40 -1.67 -9.50
C GLY A 64 -4.97 -0.47 -10.26
N ALA A 65 -4.16 0.26 -11.02
CA ALA A 65 -4.61 1.38 -11.83
C ALA A 65 -5.60 0.97 -12.93
N THR A 66 -5.38 -0.19 -13.57
CA THR A 66 -6.29 -0.71 -14.59
C THR A 66 -7.62 -1.14 -13.99
N ALA A 67 -7.61 -1.82 -12.85
CA ALA A 67 -8.84 -2.18 -12.15
C ALA A 67 -9.65 -0.94 -11.73
N ALA A 68 -8.98 0.06 -11.14
CA ALA A 68 -9.62 1.31 -10.72
C ALA A 68 -10.20 2.09 -11.91
N ARG A 69 -9.47 2.18 -13.03
CA ARG A 69 -9.97 2.79 -14.27
C ARG A 69 -11.17 2.06 -14.83
N ALA A 70 -11.13 0.73 -14.88
CA ALA A 70 -12.22 -0.07 -15.42
C ALA A 70 -13.52 0.16 -14.63
N PHE A 71 -13.43 0.12 -13.29
CA PHE A 71 -14.57 0.36 -12.40
C PHE A 71 -15.11 1.80 -12.49
N ALA A 72 -14.22 2.79 -12.43
CA ALA A 72 -14.61 4.19 -12.54
C ALA A 72 -15.29 4.47 -13.89
N TYR A 73 -14.74 3.95 -14.98
CA TYR A 73 -15.28 4.11 -16.33
C TYR A 73 -16.64 3.41 -16.49
N SER A 74 -16.78 2.17 -16.01
CA SER A 74 -18.04 1.40 -16.16
C SER A 74 -19.22 2.00 -15.38
N HIS A 75 -18.92 2.77 -14.32
CA HIS A 75 -19.93 3.41 -13.48
C HIS A 75 -20.02 4.93 -13.65
N ASN A 76 -19.24 5.50 -14.59
CA ASN A 76 -19.16 6.96 -14.82
C ASN A 76 -18.83 7.77 -13.56
N ILE A 77 -17.89 7.26 -12.76
CA ILE A 77 -17.42 7.86 -11.50
C ILE A 77 -16.08 8.56 -11.74
N PRO A 78 -15.85 9.76 -11.18
CA PRO A 78 -14.53 10.40 -11.20
C PRO A 78 -13.42 9.50 -10.64
N LEU A 79 -12.21 9.62 -11.21
CA LEU A 79 -11.04 8.85 -10.81
C LEU A 79 -9.90 9.78 -10.35
N LEU A 80 -9.33 9.51 -9.18
CA LEU A 80 -8.19 10.27 -8.62
C LEU A 80 -7.00 9.35 -8.30
N GLY A 81 -5.84 9.67 -8.86
CA GLY A 81 -4.59 9.01 -8.49
C GLY A 81 -3.98 9.63 -7.22
N VAL A 82 -3.69 8.80 -6.23
CA VAL A 82 -3.19 9.21 -4.91
C VAL A 82 -1.73 8.82 -4.73
N ASN A 83 -0.93 9.70 -4.13
CA ASN A 83 0.44 9.36 -3.72
C ASN A 83 0.40 8.48 -2.47
N HIS A 84 1.03 7.32 -2.54
CA HIS A 84 1.02 6.31 -1.49
C HIS A 84 1.64 6.80 -0.18
N CYS A 85 2.78 7.50 -0.23
CA CYS A 85 3.46 8.00 0.96
C CYS A 85 2.65 9.09 1.66
N VAL A 86 2.07 10.01 0.86
CA VAL A 86 1.20 11.08 1.39
C VAL A 86 -0.07 10.50 2.02
N ALA A 87 -0.64 9.45 1.44
CA ALA A 87 -1.83 8.80 2.00
C ALA A 87 -1.60 8.29 3.43
N HIS A 88 -0.42 7.74 3.75
CA HIS A 88 -0.09 7.34 5.12
C HIS A 88 -0.08 8.52 6.10
N LEU A 89 0.44 9.67 5.66
CA LEU A 89 0.47 10.87 6.48
C LEU A 89 -0.95 11.43 6.71
N GLU A 90 -1.74 11.51 5.65
CA GLU A 90 -3.12 12.02 5.69
C GLU A 90 -4.03 11.16 6.59
N ILE A 91 -3.83 9.84 6.63
CA ILE A 91 -4.54 8.98 7.59
C ILE A 91 -4.24 9.41 9.03
N GLY A 92 -2.98 9.73 9.35
CA GLY A 92 -2.63 10.25 10.68
C GLY A 92 -3.32 11.57 11.02
N ILE A 93 -3.50 12.46 10.04
CA ILE A 93 -4.25 13.70 10.19
C ILE A 93 -5.74 13.41 10.46
N LEU A 94 -6.33 12.44 9.74
CA LEU A 94 -7.70 11.99 9.96
C LEU A 94 -7.92 11.43 11.38
N GLU A 95 -6.91 10.76 11.94
CA GLU A 95 -6.91 10.27 13.33
C GLU A 95 -6.61 11.37 14.38
N GLY A 96 -6.50 12.63 13.95
CA GLY A 96 -6.41 13.80 14.83
C GLY A 96 -5.01 14.38 15.02
N ALA A 97 -3.99 13.87 14.33
CA ALA A 97 -2.67 14.50 14.31
C ALA A 97 -2.74 15.87 13.63
N LYS A 98 -2.03 16.86 14.17
CA LYS A 98 -1.94 18.22 13.61
C LYS A 98 -0.52 18.46 13.12
N ASP A 99 -0.37 18.73 11.83
CA ASP A 99 0.92 18.99 11.17
C ASP A 99 2.03 17.98 11.56
N PRO A 100 1.81 16.66 11.35
CA PRO A 100 2.72 15.64 11.85
C PRO A 100 3.99 15.53 11.02
N VAL A 101 5.07 15.11 11.70
CA VAL A 101 6.23 14.49 11.06
C VAL A 101 5.96 12.98 10.99
N LEU A 102 5.90 12.43 9.78
CA LEU A 102 5.72 11.00 9.53
C LEU A 102 7.08 10.31 9.48
N LEU A 103 7.28 9.34 10.38
CA LEU A 103 8.31 8.32 10.24
C LEU A 103 7.72 7.15 9.45
N TYR A 104 8.01 7.11 8.15
CA TYR A 104 7.46 6.13 7.22
C TYR A 104 8.36 4.91 7.10
N LEU A 105 8.01 3.84 7.81
CA LEU A 105 8.72 2.55 7.79
C LEU A 105 7.84 1.48 7.14
N SER A 106 8.31 0.93 6.02
CA SER A 106 7.67 -0.20 5.33
C SER A 106 8.72 -1.21 4.85
N GLY A 107 8.29 -2.26 4.16
CA GLY A 107 9.21 -3.19 3.51
C GLY A 107 10.20 -2.47 2.59
N GLY A 108 9.71 -1.57 1.73
CA GLY A 108 10.54 -0.86 0.75
C GLY A 108 10.93 0.57 1.12
N ASN A 109 10.30 1.18 2.13
CA ASN A 109 10.47 2.60 2.44
C ASN A 109 11.00 2.81 3.86
N THR A 110 11.91 3.75 4.01
CA THR A 110 12.38 4.26 5.30
C THR A 110 12.64 5.73 5.10
N GLN A 111 11.66 6.57 5.48
CA GLN A 111 11.65 7.99 5.15
C GLN A 111 11.11 8.81 6.34
N VAL A 112 11.62 10.02 6.50
CA VAL A 112 11.09 11.05 7.40
C VAL A 112 10.44 12.11 6.53
N ILE A 113 9.11 12.25 6.62
CA ILE A 113 8.31 13.10 5.75
C ILE A 113 7.54 14.12 6.60
N ALA A 114 7.54 15.39 6.20
CA ALA A 114 6.72 16.41 6.84
C ALA A 114 6.23 17.45 5.82
N TYR A 115 5.20 18.20 6.18
CA TYR A 115 4.72 19.30 5.36
C TYR A 115 5.61 20.53 5.56
N ALA A 116 6.20 21.05 4.49
CA ALA A 116 7.04 22.23 4.55
C ALA A 116 7.05 23.01 3.23
N ALA A 117 6.93 24.33 3.33
CA ALA A 117 6.87 25.24 2.19
C ALA A 117 5.81 24.83 1.15
N GLY A 118 4.59 24.54 1.63
CA GLY A 118 3.42 24.28 0.79
C GLY A 118 3.31 22.86 0.22
N ARG A 119 4.23 21.94 0.54
CA ARG A 119 4.26 20.57 0.01
C ARG A 119 4.80 19.59 1.04
N PHE A 120 4.45 18.31 0.91
CA PHE A 120 5.13 17.24 1.62
C PHE A 120 6.55 17.06 1.10
N ARG A 121 7.51 16.95 2.01
CA ARG A 121 8.94 16.83 1.71
C ARG A 121 9.55 15.69 2.51
N VAL A 122 10.50 15.01 1.87
CA VAL A 122 11.37 14.03 2.52
C VAL A 122 12.55 14.80 3.13
N PHE A 123 12.72 14.67 4.45
CA PHE A 123 13.80 15.29 5.23
C PHE A 123 14.96 14.33 5.48
N GLY A 124 14.70 13.03 5.43
CA GLY A 124 15.70 11.98 5.51
C GLY A 124 15.13 10.69 4.95
N GLU A 125 15.99 9.86 4.37
CA GLU A 125 15.61 8.55 3.88
C GLU A 125 16.79 7.59 3.94
N THR A 126 16.48 6.29 3.86
CA THR A 126 17.52 5.27 3.64
C THR A 126 18.25 5.53 2.32
N LEU A 127 19.56 5.29 2.32
CA LEU A 127 20.39 5.41 1.11
C LEU A 127 20.55 4.07 0.37
N ASP A 128 20.07 2.97 0.97
CA ASP A 128 20.22 1.62 0.43
C ASP A 128 18.89 0.84 0.40
N ILE A 129 18.56 0.10 1.45
CA ILE A 129 17.38 -0.71 1.57
C ILE A 129 16.48 -0.17 2.68
N GLY A 130 15.17 -0.28 2.48
CA GLY A 130 14.21 -0.04 3.54
C GLY A 130 14.45 -0.99 4.71
N ILE A 131 14.24 -0.50 5.94
CA ILE A 131 14.45 -1.27 7.17
C ILE A 131 13.67 -2.58 7.17
N GLY A 132 12.44 -2.60 6.64
CA GLY A 132 11.63 -3.81 6.56
C GLY A 132 12.27 -4.89 5.67
N ASN A 133 12.77 -4.52 4.47
CA ASN A 133 13.51 -5.44 3.61
C ASN A 133 14.85 -5.86 4.24
N GLY A 134 15.50 -4.97 5.00
CA GLY A 134 16.68 -5.33 5.80
C GLY A 134 16.39 -6.45 6.81
N LEU A 135 15.31 -6.30 7.58
CA LEU A 135 14.84 -7.29 8.54
C LEU A 135 14.46 -8.61 7.85
N ASP A 136 13.70 -8.57 6.76
CA ASP A 136 13.29 -9.78 6.03
C ASP A 136 14.47 -10.50 5.36
N LYS A 137 15.50 -9.76 4.90
CA LYS A 137 16.74 -10.37 4.42
C LYS A 137 17.48 -11.07 5.56
N PHE A 138 17.67 -10.39 6.69
CA PHE A 138 18.34 -10.98 7.85
C PHE A 138 17.62 -12.24 8.36
N ALA A 139 16.30 -12.19 8.54
CA ALA A 139 15.51 -13.33 8.98
C ALA A 139 15.67 -14.54 8.04
N ARG A 140 15.76 -14.32 6.74
CA ARG A 140 15.95 -15.38 5.75
C ARG A 140 17.34 -16.02 5.84
N GLU A 141 18.38 -15.21 5.94
CA GLU A 141 19.76 -15.69 6.14
C GLU A 141 19.91 -16.44 7.47
N ALA A 142 19.15 -16.02 8.50
CA ALA A 142 19.09 -16.69 9.79
C ALA A 142 18.19 -17.94 9.82
N GLY A 143 17.64 -18.38 8.69
CA GLY A 143 16.80 -19.59 8.59
C GLY A 143 15.38 -19.44 9.14
N MET A 144 14.91 -18.22 9.41
CA MET A 144 13.57 -17.95 9.96
C MET A 144 12.49 -17.82 8.88
N GLY A 145 12.85 -17.64 7.61
CA GLY A 145 11.92 -17.50 6.47
C GLY A 145 11.07 -16.21 6.51
N PHE A 146 10.01 -16.15 5.70
CA PHE A 146 9.11 -14.99 5.57
C PHE A 146 7.78 -15.22 6.33
N PRO A 147 7.09 -14.18 6.84
CA PRO A 147 7.59 -12.82 7.10
C PRO A 147 8.60 -12.82 8.26
N GLY A 148 9.69 -12.06 8.11
CA GLY A 148 10.82 -12.06 9.03
C GLY A 148 10.61 -11.16 10.25
N GLY A 149 10.04 -9.99 10.05
CA GLY A 149 9.84 -8.97 11.11
C GLY A 149 9.22 -9.52 12.41
N PRO A 150 8.01 -10.11 12.39
CA PRO A 150 7.36 -10.63 13.59
C PRO A 150 8.08 -11.81 14.25
N LYS A 151 8.99 -12.49 13.54
CA LYS A 151 9.81 -13.57 14.09
C LYS A 151 11.02 -13.01 14.83
N LEU A 152 11.67 -12.01 14.26
CA LEU A 152 12.81 -11.32 14.87
C LEU A 152 12.43 -10.56 16.13
N GLU A 153 11.26 -9.91 16.16
CA GLU A 153 10.79 -9.14 17.33
C GLU A 153 10.60 -10.00 18.60
N LYS A 154 10.40 -11.31 18.45
CA LYS A 154 10.14 -12.24 19.56
C LYS A 154 11.40 -12.80 20.22
N VAL A 155 12.57 -12.56 19.62
CA VAL A 155 13.88 -13.04 20.09
C VAL A 155 14.51 -11.94 20.94
#